data_AF-A0A396QIT6-F1
#
_entry.id   AF-A0A396QIT6-F1
#
_cell.length_a   1.000
_cell.length_b   1.000
_cell.length_c   1.000
_cell.angle_alpha   90.00
_cell.angle_beta   90.00
_cell.angle_gamma   90.00
#
_symmetry.space_group_name_H-M   'P 1'
#
loop_
_entity.id
_entity.type
_entity.pdbx_description
1 polymer ?
#
loop_
_entity_poly.entity_id
_entity_poly.type
_entity_poly.pdbx_seq_one_letter_code
_entity_poly.pdbx_strand_id
1 'polypeptide(L)' 'MTENKQNNNDRTDRRPDCVTEIRMGNTVLVVSGFFKKDTTATAADKMMKVLEAETAATHKPSYTA' A
#
# COMPACT_ATOMS: atom_id res chain seq x y z
N MET A 1 -32.38 16.13 -7.54
CA MET A 1 -31.47 15.36 -6.66
C MET A 1 -30.07 15.85 -6.98
N THR A 2 -29.45 16.58 -6.07
CA THR A 2 -28.14 17.20 -6.31
C THR A 2 -27.07 16.10 -6.24
N GLU A 3 -26.44 15.77 -7.36
CA GLU A 3 -25.30 14.85 -7.41
C GLU A 3 -24.11 15.50 -6.70
N ASN A 4 -23.94 15.16 -5.42
CA ASN A 4 -22.75 15.51 -4.66
C ASN A 4 -21.61 14.64 -5.20
N LYS A 5 -20.83 15.20 -6.12
CA LYS A 5 -19.58 14.62 -6.63
C LYS A 5 -18.55 14.62 -5.51
N GLN A 6 -18.68 13.66 -4.59
CA GLN A 6 -17.70 13.40 -3.55
C GLN A 6 -16.43 12.89 -4.23
N ASN A 7 -15.48 13.80 -4.33
CA ASN A 7 -14.06 13.56 -4.50
C ASN A 7 -13.58 12.46 -3.53
N ASN A 8 -13.54 11.23 -4.04
CA ASN A 8 -13.25 9.96 -3.35
C ASN A 8 -11.83 9.81 -2.73
N ASN A 9 -11.18 10.90 -2.31
CA ASN A 9 -9.85 10.89 -1.71
C ASN A 9 -9.85 11.11 -0.18
N ASP A 10 -11.00 11.41 0.43
CA ASP A 10 -11.13 11.55 1.88
C ASP A 10 -11.80 10.30 2.48
N ARG A 11 -11.01 9.23 2.64
CA ARG A 11 -11.47 7.92 3.18
C ARG A 11 -10.64 7.48 4.38
N THR A 12 -10.21 8.40 5.24
CA THR A 12 -9.46 8.03 6.45
C THR A 12 -10.32 7.20 7.43
N ASP A 13 -11.66 7.33 7.39
CA ASP A 13 -12.59 6.59 8.26
C ASP A 13 -13.08 5.24 7.72
N ARG A 14 -12.82 4.88 6.46
CA ARG A 14 -13.26 3.58 5.92
C ARG A 14 -12.22 2.50 6.21
N ARG A 15 -12.65 1.38 6.79
CA ARG A 15 -11.81 0.17 6.91
C ARG A 15 -11.38 -0.34 5.52
N PRO A 16 -10.10 -0.71 5.31
CA PRO A 16 -9.66 -1.25 4.02
C PRO A 16 -10.40 -2.54 3.67
N ASP A 17 -10.62 -2.75 2.38
CA ASP A 17 -11.34 -3.92 1.86
C ASP A 17 -10.46 -5.18 1.88
N CYS A 18 -9.16 -5.01 1.68
CA CYS A 18 -8.17 -6.07 1.80
C CYS A 18 -6.91 -5.55 2.48
N VAL A 19 -6.25 -6.42 3.24
CA VAL A 19 -4.97 -6.15 3.87
C VAL A 19 -4.07 -7.34 3.57
N THR A 20 -2.84 -7.06 3.13
CA THR A 20 -1.80 -8.06 2.91
C THR A 20 -0.63 -7.76 3.83
N GLU A 21 -0.03 -8.81 4.39
CA GLU A 21 1.07 -8.69 5.33
C GLU A 21 2.19 -9.65 4.95
N ILE A 22 3.44 -9.20 5.05
CA ILE A 22 4.63 -10.04 4.87
C ILE A 22 5.60 -9.78 6.01
N ARG A 23 6.11 -10.87 6.60
CA ARG A 23 7.14 -10.79 7.64
C ARG A 23 8.52 -10.97 7.00
N MET A 24 9.37 -9.97 7.15
CA MET A 24 10.78 -9.99 6.75
C MET A 24 11.65 -9.87 8.01
N GLY A 25 12.08 -11.02 8.54
CA GLY A 25 12.82 -11.09 9.80
C GLY A 25 12.03 -10.51 10.98
N ASN A 26 12.53 -9.41 11.54
CA ASN A 26 11.91 -8.68 12.65
C ASN A 26 10.86 -7.65 12.21
N THR A 27 10.77 -7.36 10.91
CA THR A 27 9.87 -6.35 10.35
C THR A 27 8.62 -7.00 9.75
N VAL A 28 7.48 -6.32 9.86
CA VAL A 28 6.23 -6.69 9.17
C VAL A 28 5.85 -5.55 8.23
N LEU A 29 5.69 -5.89 6.96
CA LEU A 29 5.19 -4.99 5.92
C LEU A 29 3.69 -5.19 5.80
N VAL A 30 2.93 -4.11 5.94
CA VAL A 30 1.47 -4.14 5.86
C VAL A 30 1.03 -3.25 4.69
N VAL A 31 0.27 -3.82 3.78
CA VAL A 31 -0.28 -3.11 2.62
C VAL A 31 -1.80 -3.22 2.65
N SER A 32 -2.47 -2.08 2.79
CA SER A 32 -3.92 -1.98 2.73
C SER A 32 -4.42 -1.61 1.33
N GLY A 33 -5.44 -2.30 0.83
CA GLY A 33 -6.12 -2.03 -0.43
C GLY A 33 -7.58 -1.67 -0.23
N PHE A 34 -8.01 -0.63 -0.95
CA PHE A 34 -9.42 -0.32 -1.17
C PHE A 34 -9.79 -0.72 -2.59
N PHE A 35 -10.87 -1.47 -2.76
CA PHE A 35 -11.38 -1.80 -4.08
C PHE A 35 -12.01 -0.55 -4.71
N LYS A 36 -11.60 -0.26 -5.94
CA LYS A 36 -12.17 0.78 -6.79
C LYS A 36 -12.64 0.13 -8.09
N LYS A 37 -13.78 0.57 -8.62
CA LYS A 37 -14.40 -0.04 -9.80
C LYS A 37 -13.49 -0.02 -11.04
N ASP A 38 -12.60 0.96 -11.12
CA ASP A 38 -11.72 1.18 -12.27
C ASP A 38 -10.22 0.97 -11.92
N THR A 39 -9.90 0.40 -10.76
CA THR A 39 -8.51 0.05 -10.42
C THR A 39 -8.25 -1.42 -10.72
N THR A 40 -7.21 -1.70 -11.50
CA THR A 40 -6.73 -3.06 -11.74
C THR A 40 -5.69 -3.50 -10.70
N ALA A 41 -5.03 -2.54 -10.04
CA ALA A 41 -4.01 -2.83 -9.03
C ALA A 41 -4.64 -3.30 -7.71
N THR A 42 -4.28 -4.51 -7.30
CA THR A 42 -4.67 -5.16 -6.04
C THR A 42 -3.71 -4.79 -4.90
N ALA A 43 -4.05 -5.15 -3.66
CA ALA A 43 -3.13 -5.04 -2.53
C ALA A 43 -1.89 -5.93 -2.71
N ALA A 44 -2.01 -7.07 -3.39
CA ALA A 44 -0.88 -7.93 -3.71
C ALA A 44 0.07 -7.27 -4.73
N ASP A 45 -0.47 -6.62 -5.77
CA ASP A 45 0.35 -5.91 -6.76
C ASP A 45 1.13 -4.75 -6.13
N LYS A 46 0.52 -4.09 -5.15
CA LYS A 46 1.19 -3.05 -4.35
C LYS A 46 2.26 -3.66 -3.45
N MET A 47 1.99 -4.82 -2.84
CA MET A 47 2.96 -5.52 -2.00
C MET A 47 4.23 -5.87 -2.78
N MET A 48 4.12 -6.31 -4.04
CA MET A 48 5.29 -6.58 -4.88
C MET A 48 6.19 -5.34 -5.03
N LYS A 49 5.60 -4.17 -5.27
CA LYS A 49 6.36 -2.90 -5.36
C LYS A 49 6.98 -2.49 -4.03
N VAL A 50 6.31 -2.75 -2.91
CA VAL A 50 6.87 -2.51 -1.57
C VAL A 50 8.08 -3.41 -1.36
N LEU A 51 8.00 -4.70 -1.70
CA LEU A 51 9.14 -5.61 -1.60
C LEU A 51 10.32 -5.18 -2.49
N GLU A 52 10.06 -4.73 -3.72
CA GLU A 52 11.09 -4.16 -4.60
C GLU A 52 11.76 -2.92 -3.99
N ALA A 53 10.98 -2.03 -3.37
CA ALA A 53 11.50 -0.84 -2.71
C ALA A 53 12.34 -1.18 -1.46
N GLU A 54 11.88 -2.13 -0.63
CA GLU A 54 12.60 -2.58 0.56
C GLU A 54 13.92 -3.28 0.19
N THR A 55 13.91 -4.10 -0.87
CA THR A 55 15.12 -4.73 -1.40
C THR A 55 16.08 -3.70 -2.02
N ALA A 56 15.59 -2.67 -2.71
CA ALA A 56 16.42 -1.58 -3.21
C ALA A 56 17.02 -0.72 -2.07
N ALA A 57 16.28 -0.50 -0.99
CA ALA A 57 16.73 0.29 0.15
C ALA A 57 17.87 -0.38 0.94
N THR A 58 17.85 -1.71 1.04
CA THR A 58 18.92 -2.50 1.71
C THR A 58 20.26 -2.52 0.95
N HIS A 59 20.27 -2.14 -0.33
CA HIS A 59 21.50 -2.01 -1.14
C HIS A 59 22.17 -0.64 -1.03
N LYS A 60 21.62 0.31 -0.26
CA LYS A 60 22.40 1.49 0.13
C LYS A 60 23.38 1.04 1.20
N PRO A 61 24.71 1.13 0.99
CA PRO A 61 25.63 0.89 2.09
C PRO A 61 25.23 1.84 3.21
N SER A 62 24.89 1.29 4.36
CA SER A 62 24.73 2.02 5.60
C SER A 62 26.11 2.48 6.06
N TYR A 63 26.74 3.37 5.28
CA TYR A 63 27.94 4.05 5.68
C TYR A 63 27.87 5.49 5.24
N THR A 64 27.38 6.33 6.13
CA THR A 64 27.80 7.73 6.22
C THR A 64 27.76 8.15 7.69
N ALA A 65 28.98 8.29 8.23
CA ALA A 65 29.44 9.02 9.43
C ALA A 65 28.80 8.71 10.79
#